data_AF-A0A2K3MCV1-F1
#
_entry.id   AF-A0A2K3MCV1-F1
#
_cell.length_a   1.000
_cell.length_b   1.000
_cell.length_c   1.000
_cell.angle_alpha   90.00
_cell.angle_beta   90.00
_cell.angle_gamma   90.00
#
_symmetry.space_group_name_H-M   'P 1'
#
loop_
_entity.id
_entity.type
_entity.pdbx_description
1 polymer ?
#
loop_
_entity_poly.entity_id
_entity_poly.type
_entity_poly.pdbx_seq_one_letter_code
_entity_poly.pdbx_strand_id
1 'polypeptide(L)'
;MATEKSVLAVIRAARPTFRNQNDKIAFVVHSSFLASGYILTATGPLALSDNALSNPSNDEVSVDHWNELNDEYAFVYLNSEKGEKKVLVKCLVMNDKLLVHALADGFLEPLHLEINVGDYSGEDGGSNYSQQFKNLDKLVKRIDEDILSKLDRSSANASSSTKR
;
A
#
# COMPACT_ATOMS: atom_id res chain seq x y z
N MET A 1 2.67 -11.67 -7.25
CA MET A 1 3.52 -10.47 -7.16
C MET A 1 3.05 -9.43 -8.17
N ALA A 2 2.84 -8.20 -7.70
CA ALA A 2 2.48 -7.07 -8.56
C ALA A 2 3.55 -6.78 -9.62
N THR A 3 3.11 -6.31 -10.78
CA THR A 3 3.97 -5.82 -11.87
C THR A 3 3.65 -4.35 -12.16
N GLU A 4 4.56 -3.64 -12.80
CA GLU A 4 4.32 -2.26 -13.28
C GLU A 4 2.98 -2.16 -14.05
N LYS A 5 2.71 -3.10 -14.95
CA LYS A 5 1.50 -3.09 -15.78
C LYS A 5 0.23 -3.30 -14.96
N SER A 6 0.25 -4.21 -13.98
CA SER A 6 -0.92 -4.45 -13.12
C SER A 6 -1.17 -3.29 -12.17
N VAL A 7 -0.12 -2.71 -11.60
CA VAL A 7 -0.20 -1.51 -10.76
C VAL A 7 -0.76 -0.33 -11.56
N LEU A 8 -0.22 -0.07 -12.75
CA LEU A 8 -0.72 1.00 -13.61
C LEU A 8 -2.17 0.76 -14.07
N ALA A 9 -2.58 -0.50 -14.26
CA ALA A 9 -3.97 -0.84 -14.57
C ALA A 9 -4.91 -0.50 -13.40
N VAL A 10 -4.52 -0.81 -12.16
CA VAL A 10 -5.29 -0.43 -10.95
C VAL A 10 -5.42 1.10 -10.86
N ILE A 11 -4.33 1.83 -11.04
CA ILE A 11 -4.34 3.30 -11.04
C ILE A 11 -5.31 3.85 -12.09
N ARG A 12 -5.25 3.32 -13.32
CA ARG A 12 -6.14 3.74 -14.42
C ARG A 12 -7.61 3.41 -14.15
N ALA A 13 -7.89 2.28 -13.50
CA ALA A 13 -9.24 1.87 -13.14
C ALA A 13 -9.83 2.78 -12.06
N ALA A 14 -9.04 3.12 -11.03
CA ALA A 14 -9.46 3.98 -9.93
C ALA A 14 -9.60 5.46 -10.32
N ARG A 15 -8.89 5.89 -11.38
CA ARG A 15 -8.86 7.29 -11.85
C ARG A 15 -8.66 8.31 -10.71
N PRO A 16 -7.62 8.16 -9.88
CA PRO A 16 -7.41 9.05 -8.74
C PRO A 16 -7.06 10.47 -9.20
N THR A 17 -7.40 11.43 -8.35
CA THR A 17 -6.90 12.80 -8.43
C THR A 17 -5.78 12.95 -7.41
N PHE A 18 -4.62 13.43 -7.85
CA PHE A 18 -3.47 13.64 -6.97
C PHE A 18 -3.31 15.14 -6.67
N ARG A 19 -3.22 15.48 -5.38
CA ARG A 19 -3.01 16.87 -4.92
C ARG A 19 -1.54 17.29 -5.02
N ASN A 20 -0.62 16.33 -4.94
CA ASN A 20 0.82 16.55 -4.95
C ASN A 20 1.57 15.27 -5.38
N GLN A 21 2.90 15.31 -5.37
CA GLN A 21 3.72 14.16 -5.76
C GLN A 21 3.68 13.01 -4.73
N ASN A 22 3.45 13.30 -3.45
CA ASN A 22 3.34 12.27 -2.40
C ASN A 22 2.08 11.43 -2.61
N ASP A 23 0.96 12.06 -3.00
CA ASP A 23 -0.27 11.38 -3.38
C ASP A 23 0.01 10.34 -4.49
N LYS A 24 0.76 10.72 -5.54
CA LYS A 24 1.13 9.81 -6.64
C LYS A 24 1.83 8.55 -6.09
N ILE A 25 2.84 8.71 -5.24
CA ILE A 25 3.65 7.60 -4.74
C ILE A 25 2.90 6.76 -3.70
N ALA A 26 2.15 7.38 -2.79
CA ALA A 26 1.30 6.67 -1.83
C ALA A 26 0.23 5.82 -2.55
N PHE A 27 -0.32 6.33 -3.65
CA PHE A 27 -1.28 5.57 -4.44
C PHE A 27 -0.65 4.40 -5.22
N VAL A 28 0.64 4.49 -5.58
CA VAL A 28 1.39 3.34 -6.12
C VAL A 28 1.54 2.25 -5.06
N VAL A 29 1.80 2.61 -3.80
CA VAL A 29 1.81 1.65 -2.68
C VAL A 29 0.46 0.96 -2.59
N HIS A 30 -0.64 1.72 -2.50
CA HIS A 30 -1.99 1.16 -2.48
C HIS A 30 -2.28 0.22 -3.66
N SER A 31 -1.97 0.67 -4.87
CA SER A 31 -2.18 -0.11 -6.09
C SER A 31 -1.34 -1.39 -6.14
N SER A 32 -0.17 -1.40 -5.50
CA SER A 32 0.69 -2.58 -5.40
C SER A 32 0.11 -3.65 -4.47
N PHE A 33 -0.56 -3.23 -3.38
CA PHE A 33 -1.31 -4.15 -2.52
C PHE A 33 -2.49 -4.77 -3.28
N LEU A 34 -3.33 -3.96 -3.92
CA LEU A 34 -4.48 -4.47 -4.70
C LEU A 34 -4.02 -5.40 -5.84
N ALA A 35 -2.99 -5.01 -6.59
CA ALA A 35 -2.43 -5.83 -7.66
C ALA A 35 -1.79 -7.15 -7.16
N SER A 36 -1.55 -7.26 -5.85
CA SER A 36 -1.06 -8.48 -5.19
C SER A 36 -2.16 -9.28 -4.52
N GLY A 37 -3.43 -8.95 -4.74
CA GLY A 37 -4.59 -9.71 -4.25
C GLY A 37 -5.11 -9.30 -2.86
N TYR A 38 -4.56 -8.23 -2.27
CA TYR A 38 -5.07 -7.69 -1.01
C TYR A 38 -6.38 -6.93 -1.24
N ILE A 39 -7.30 -7.03 -0.27
CA ILE A 39 -8.60 -6.35 -0.30
C ILE A 39 -8.55 -5.14 0.62
N LEU A 40 -8.91 -3.95 0.14
CA LEU A 40 -8.95 -2.73 0.95
C LEU A 40 -10.18 -2.76 1.88
N THR A 41 -9.98 -2.61 3.19
CA THR A 41 -11.08 -2.61 4.18
C THR A 41 -11.22 -1.29 4.95
N ALA A 42 -10.18 -0.44 4.97
CA ALA A 42 -10.26 0.91 5.52
C ALA A 42 -9.18 1.80 4.89
N THR A 43 -9.41 3.11 4.87
CA THR A 43 -8.48 4.10 4.34
C THR A 43 -8.57 5.42 5.10
N GLY A 44 -7.54 6.26 5.00
CA GLY A 44 -7.50 7.58 5.61
C GLY A 44 -7.73 7.54 7.14
N PRO A 45 -8.56 8.43 7.71
CA PRO A 45 -8.83 8.46 9.15
C PRO A 45 -9.35 7.13 9.74
N LEU A 46 -10.13 6.36 8.97
CA LEU A 46 -10.66 5.08 9.44
C LEU A 46 -9.55 4.03 9.62
N ALA A 47 -8.53 4.06 8.74
CA ALA A 47 -7.37 3.19 8.85
C ALA A 47 -6.45 3.54 10.03
N LEU A 48 -6.55 4.76 10.57
CA LEU A 48 -5.81 5.21 11.75
C LEU A 48 -6.56 5.01 13.07
N SER A 49 -7.80 4.53 13.03
CA SER A 49 -8.57 4.26 14.25
C SER A 49 -7.94 3.16 15.10
N ASP A 50 -8.07 3.24 16.42
CA ASP A 50 -7.50 2.25 17.35
C ASP A 50 -8.02 0.82 17.08
N ASN A 51 -9.22 0.72 16.50
CA ASN A 51 -9.88 -0.55 16.18
C ASN A 51 -9.68 -0.99 14.73
N ALA A 52 -8.83 -0.32 13.95
CA ALA A 52 -8.66 -0.57 12.51
C ALA A 52 -8.29 -2.04 12.20
N LEU A 53 -7.42 -2.64 13.03
CA LEU A 53 -6.98 -4.03 12.90
C LEU A 53 -7.89 -5.03 13.62
N SER A 54 -8.65 -4.60 14.64
CA SER A 54 -9.53 -5.46 15.45
C SER A 54 -10.99 -5.46 14.99
N ASN A 55 -11.36 -4.56 14.07
CA ASN A 55 -12.71 -4.51 13.50
C ASN A 55 -13.04 -5.85 12.84
N PRO A 56 -14.16 -6.53 13.18
CA PRO A 56 -14.50 -7.83 12.59
C PRO A 56 -14.97 -7.74 11.13
N SER A 57 -15.33 -6.56 10.63
CA SER A 57 -15.73 -6.42 9.22
C SER A 57 -14.53 -6.61 8.28
N ASN A 58 -14.75 -7.45 7.27
CA ASN A 58 -13.85 -7.74 6.16
C ASN A 58 -14.40 -7.18 4.84
N ASP A 59 -15.36 -6.25 4.92
CA ASP A 59 -16.01 -5.69 3.74
C ASP A 59 -15.02 -4.85 2.93
N GLU A 60 -15.06 -5.02 1.61
CA GLU A 60 -14.28 -4.20 0.69
C GLU A 60 -14.86 -2.78 0.65
N VAL A 61 -13.98 -1.78 0.75
CA VAL A 61 -14.35 -0.37 0.71
C VAL A 61 -13.77 0.33 -0.52
N SER A 62 -14.42 1.42 -0.93
CA SER A 62 -13.83 2.34 -1.91
C SER A 62 -12.58 3.02 -1.34
N VAL A 63 -11.72 3.52 -2.24
CA VAL A 63 -10.54 4.32 -1.87
C VAL A 63 -10.92 5.77 -1.52
N ASP A 64 -12.16 6.05 -1.12
CA ASP A 64 -12.60 7.41 -0.80
C ASP A 64 -11.86 7.95 0.42
N HIS A 65 -11.63 9.26 0.46
CA HIS A 65 -11.00 9.94 1.61
C HIS A 65 -9.55 9.50 1.94
N TRP A 66 -8.91 8.72 1.07
CA TRP A 66 -7.57 8.15 1.29
C TRP A 66 -6.45 9.18 1.48
N ASN A 67 -6.60 10.35 0.85
CA ASN A 67 -5.67 11.46 0.91
C ASN A 67 -6.28 12.66 1.65
N GLU A 68 -7.15 12.47 2.65
CA GLU A 68 -7.65 13.63 3.42
C GLU A 68 -6.64 14.20 4.40
N LEU A 69 -5.79 13.34 4.94
CA LEU A 69 -4.77 13.74 5.91
C LEU A 69 -3.62 14.46 5.19
N ASN A 70 -3.06 15.44 5.90
CA ASN A 70 -1.85 16.12 5.44
C ASN A 70 -0.65 15.27 5.84
N ASP A 71 0.27 15.07 4.90
CA ASP A 71 1.55 14.40 5.12
C ASP A 71 1.48 12.95 5.66
N GLU A 72 0.30 12.35 5.71
CA GLU A 72 0.06 10.98 6.14
C GLU A 72 -0.99 10.30 5.25
N TYR A 73 -0.77 9.03 4.95
CA TYR A 73 -1.73 8.15 4.27
C TYR A 73 -1.81 6.85 5.04
N ALA A 74 -3.00 6.29 5.16
CA ALA A 74 -3.20 5.04 5.86
C ALA A 74 -4.19 4.16 5.14
N PHE A 75 -3.90 2.86 5.11
CA PHE A 75 -4.73 1.85 4.48
C PHE A 75 -4.72 0.60 5.34
N VAL A 76 -5.86 -0.07 5.47
CA VAL A 76 -5.96 -1.41 6.04
C VAL A 76 -6.38 -2.35 4.95
N TYR A 77 -5.64 -3.44 4.83
CA TYR A 77 -5.92 -4.50 3.88
C TYR A 77 -6.20 -5.82 4.58
N LEU A 78 -7.00 -6.66 3.93
CA LEU A 78 -7.13 -8.07 4.25
C LEU A 78 -6.32 -8.90 3.24
N ASN A 79 -5.48 -9.80 3.74
CA ASN A 79 -4.86 -10.82 2.91
C ASN A 79 -5.81 -12.04 2.81
N SER A 80 -6.57 -12.11 1.71
CA SER A 80 -7.55 -13.17 1.46
C SER A 80 -6.91 -14.54 1.16
N GLU A 81 -5.67 -14.56 0.67
CA GLU A 81 -4.98 -15.81 0.30
C GLU A 81 -4.37 -16.55 1.51
N LYS A 82 -4.09 -15.84 2.62
CA LYS A 82 -3.28 -16.38 3.72
C LYS A 82 -3.90 -16.17 5.10
N GLY A 83 -5.15 -16.64 5.24
CA GLY A 83 -5.82 -16.76 6.54
C GLY A 83 -6.42 -15.46 7.07
N GLU A 84 -6.83 -14.55 6.19
CA GLU A 84 -7.62 -13.36 6.53
C GLU A 84 -6.95 -12.45 7.56
N LYS A 85 -5.62 -12.29 7.47
CA LYS A 85 -4.90 -11.36 8.35
C LYS A 85 -4.98 -9.93 7.83
N LYS A 86 -5.26 -9.01 8.74
CA LYS A 86 -5.25 -7.58 8.45
C LYS A 86 -3.83 -7.03 8.45
N VAL A 87 -3.59 -6.08 7.54
CA VAL A 87 -2.32 -5.37 7.39
C VAL A 87 -2.61 -3.87 7.37
N LEU A 88 -2.05 -3.15 8.34
CA LEU A 88 -2.04 -1.70 8.36
C LEU A 88 -0.82 -1.20 7.59
N VAL A 89 -1.03 -0.33 6.62
CA VAL A 89 0.02 0.32 5.85
C VAL A 89 -0.10 1.82 6.08
N LYS A 90 0.94 2.43 6.64
CA LYS A 90 1.07 3.88 6.81
C LYS A 90 2.16 4.43 5.91
N CYS A 91 1.89 5.54 5.25
CA CYS A 91 2.87 6.30 4.50
C CYS A 91 2.99 7.69 5.14
N LEU A 92 4.18 8.05 5.61
CA LEU A 92 4.45 9.34 6.24
C LEU A 92 5.38 10.15 5.35
N VAL A 93 5.00 11.39 5.06
CA VAL A 93 5.84 12.33 4.32
C VAL A 93 6.88 12.91 5.27
N MET A 94 8.15 12.80 4.89
CA MET A 94 9.25 13.40 5.61
C MET A 94 10.21 14.04 4.61
N ASN A 95 10.13 15.35 4.47
CA ASN A 95 10.83 16.13 3.45
C ASN A 95 10.49 15.64 2.03
N ASP A 96 11.49 15.21 1.26
CA ASP A 96 11.37 14.68 -0.11
C ASP A 96 11.14 13.15 -0.15
N LYS A 97 10.91 12.54 1.02
CA LYS A 97 10.72 11.09 1.15
C LYS A 97 9.32 10.74 1.63
N LEU A 98 8.86 9.57 1.18
CA LEU A 98 7.71 8.88 1.72
C LEU A 98 8.19 7.64 2.49
N LEU A 99 7.94 7.60 3.79
CA LEU A 99 8.26 6.49 4.68
C LEU A 99 7.07 5.54 4.74
N VAL A 100 7.22 4.33 4.20
CA VAL A 100 6.18 3.32 4.20
C VAL A 100 6.43 2.34 5.33
N HIS A 101 5.44 2.18 6.20
CA HIS A 101 5.42 1.21 7.29
C HIS A 101 4.26 0.25 7.09
N ALA A 102 4.52 -1.06 7.14
CA ALA A 102 3.49 -2.08 7.06
C ALA A 102 3.53 -2.99 8.30
N LEU A 103 2.41 -3.07 9.01
CA LEU A 103 2.25 -3.91 10.18
C LEU A 103 1.09 -4.89 9.95
N ALA A 104 1.41 -6.17 9.84
CA ALA A 104 0.42 -7.24 9.81
C ALA A 104 0.09 -7.72 11.22
N ASP A 105 -1.12 -8.22 11.40
CA ASP A 105 -1.52 -8.86 12.66
C ASP A 105 -0.59 -10.04 13.01
N GLY A 106 -0.07 -10.01 14.23
CA GLY A 106 0.95 -10.93 14.75
C GLY A 106 2.41 -10.55 14.47
N PHE A 107 2.70 -9.41 13.84
CA PHE A 107 4.08 -8.88 13.76
C PHE A 107 4.41 -8.03 14.99
N LEU A 108 5.62 -8.21 15.53
CA LEU A 108 6.12 -7.38 16.65
C LEU A 108 6.63 -6.02 16.18
N GLU A 109 7.20 -5.96 14.98
CA GLU A 109 7.77 -4.75 14.40
C GLU A 109 7.22 -4.52 12.98
N PRO A 110 6.97 -3.26 12.59
CA PRO A 110 6.54 -2.92 11.25
C PRO A 110 7.68 -3.12 10.25
N LEU A 111 7.34 -3.61 9.06
CA LEU A 111 8.23 -3.55 7.90
C LEU A 111 8.36 -2.09 7.45
N HIS A 112 9.52 -1.72 6.94
CA HIS A 112 9.86 -0.34 6.60
C HIS A 112 10.48 -0.22 5.21
N LEU A 113 10.10 0.83 4.48
CA LEU A 113 10.67 1.21 3.19
C LEU A 113 10.70 2.74 3.05
N GLU A 114 11.87 3.30 2.73
CA GLU A 114 12.00 4.72 2.34
C GLU A 114 11.99 4.89 0.82
N ILE A 115 11.14 5.79 0.33
CA ILE A 115 11.01 6.13 -1.09
C ILE A 115 11.34 7.61 -1.28
N ASN A 116 12.35 7.94 -2.09
CA ASN A 116 12.53 9.31 -2.56
C ASN A 116 11.47 9.61 -3.61
N VAL A 117 10.60 10.59 -3.34
CA VAL A 117 9.43 10.89 -4.18
C VAL A 117 9.88 11.40 -5.55
N GLY A 118 10.93 12.22 -5.57
CA GLY A 118 11.50 12.81 -6.78
C GLY A 118 12.08 11.80 -7.76
N ASP A 119 12.38 10.57 -7.34
CA ASP A 119 12.92 9.52 -8.21
C ASP A 119 11.83 8.84 -9.07
N TYR A 120 10.56 8.94 -8.64
CA TYR A 120 9.44 8.21 -9.23
C TYR A 120 8.28 9.10 -9.68
N SER A 121 8.21 10.35 -9.20
CA SER A 121 7.24 11.33 -9.69
C SER A 121 7.62 11.80 -11.11
N GLY A 122 6.71 11.55 -12.04
CA GLY A 122 6.77 12.09 -13.39
C GLY A 122 6.18 13.51 -13.46
N GLU A 123 6.14 14.05 -14.67
CA GLU A 123 5.52 15.35 -14.95
C GLU A 123 4.01 15.34 -14.67
N ASP A 124 3.36 16.49 -14.72
CA ASP A 124 1.90 16.57 -14.68
C ASP A 124 1.33 16.08 -16.01
N GLY A 125 1.23 14.76 -16.13
CA GLY A 125 0.72 14.03 -17.29
C GLY A 125 -0.79 14.16 -17.51
N GLY A 126 -1.48 15.10 -16.87
CA GLY A 126 -2.93 15.32 -17.02
C GLY A 126 -3.73 14.03 -16.86
N SER A 127 -4.48 13.63 -17.88
CA SER A 127 -5.27 12.38 -17.90
C SER A 127 -4.45 11.12 -18.21
N ASN A 128 -3.17 11.24 -18.58
CA ASN A 128 -2.32 10.11 -18.90
C ASN A 128 -1.48 9.65 -17.69
N TYR A 129 -2.02 8.70 -16.94
CA TYR A 129 -1.36 8.15 -15.76
C TYR A 129 0.05 7.59 -16.02
N SER A 130 0.38 7.07 -17.21
CA SER A 130 1.73 6.53 -17.43
C SER A 130 2.82 7.60 -17.46
N GLN A 131 2.47 8.85 -17.79
CA GLN A 131 3.43 9.97 -17.80
C GLN A 131 3.60 10.60 -16.41
N GLN A 132 2.67 10.34 -15.49
CA GLN A 132 2.73 10.85 -14.12
C GLN A 132 3.74 10.09 -13.23
N PHE A 133 4.31 9.00 -13.74
CA PHE A 133 5.31 8.19 -13.04
C PHE A 133 6.54 8.01 -13.93
N LYS A 134 7.70 7.90 -13.29
CA LYS A 134 8.96 7.46 -13.92
C LYS A 134 9.54 6.32 -13.09
N ASN A 135 10.32 5.45 -13.71
CA ASN A 135 10.92 4.29 -13.03
C ASN A 135 9.90 3.42 -12.24
N LEU A 136 8.65 3.33 -12.70
CA LEU A 136 7.58 2.66 -11.95
C LEU A 136 7.87 1.17 -11.73
N ASP A 137 8.52 0.52 -12.70
CA ASP A 137 8.98 -0.86 -12.57
C ASP A 137 9.93 -1.04 -11.37
N LYS A 138 10.86 -0.11 -11.15
CA LYS A 138 11.80 -0.15 -10.02
C LYS A 138 11.08 0.08 -8.69
N LEU A 139 10.12 1.02 -8.66
CA LEU A 139 9.34 1.28 -7.46
C LEU A 139 8.52 0.06 -7.04
N VAL A 140 7.80 -0.56 -7.98
CA VAL A 140 6.99 -1.74 -7.72
C VAL A 140 7.86 -2.92 -7.23
N LYS A 141 9.05 -3.12 -7.82
CA LYS A 141 10.00 -4.14 -7.34
C LYS A 141 10.45 -3.88 -5.90
N ARG A 142 10.80 -2.63 -5.55
CA ARG A 142 11.19 -2.29 -4.18
C ARG A 142 10.06 -2.50 -3.18
N ILE A 143 8.84 -2.11 -3.53
CA ILE A 143 7.65 -2.35 -2.68
C ILE A 143 7.46 -3.85 -2.47
N ASP A 144 7.62 -4.66 -3.52
CA ASP A 144 7.53 -6.11 -3.37
C ASP A 144 8.63 -6.67 -2.44
N GLU A 145 9.88 -6.39 -2.75
CA GLU A 145 11.05 -6.93 -2.04
C GLU A 145 11.05 -6.54 -0.56
N ASP A 146 10.73 -5.28 -0.25
CA ASP A 146 10.84 -4.76 1.11
C ASP A 146 9.58 -4.90 1.94
N ILE A 147 8.40 -5.01 1.33
CA ILE A 147 7.12 -5.09 2.03
C ILE A 147 6.38 -6.39 1.69
N LEU A 148 5.88 -6.56 0.47
CA LEU A 148 4.91 -7.62 0.14
C LEU A 148 5.49 -9.03 0.30
N SER A 149 6.66 -9.30 -0.28
CA SER A 149 7.35 -10.59 -0.16
C SER A 149 7.69 -10.94 1.29
N LYS A 150 7.99 -9.96 2.14
CA LYS A 150 8.26 -10.17 3.57
C LYS A 150 6.99 -10.46 4.37
N LEU A 151 5.88 -9.75 4.09
CA LEU A 151 4.56 -10.06 4.63
C LEU A 151 4.17 -11.52 4.31
N ASP A 152 4.42 -11.92 3.06
CA ASP A 152 4.10 -13.24 2.56
C ASP A 152 4.92 -14.38 3.18
N ARG A 153 6.22 -14.16 3.38
CA ARG A 153 7.12 -15.15 3.97
C ARG A 153 6.83 -15.39 5.45
N SER A 154 6.53 -14.33 6.20
CA SER A 154 6.19 -14.45 7.62
C SER A 154 4.92 -15.28 7.82
N SER A 155 3.92 -15.09 6.97
CA SER A 155 2.69 -15.89 7.00
C SER A 155 2.96 -17.39 6.75
N ALA A 156 3.86 -17.72 5.80
CA ALA A 156 4.27 -19.10 5.54
C ALA A 156 4.98 -19.74 6.76
N ASN A 157 5.84 -18.99 7.45
CA ASN A 157 6.53 -19.48 8.65
C ASN A 157 5.55 -19.73 9.81
N ALA A 158 4.58 -18.83 10.03
CA ALA A 158 3.55 -19.00 11.06
C ALA A 158 2.64 -20.22 10.79
N SER A 159 2.40 -20.53 9.51
CA SER A 159 1.62 -21.71 9.07
C SER A 159 2.37 -23.03 9.34
N SER A 160 3.70 -23.00 9.36
CA SER A 160 4.55 -24.19 9.56
C SER A 160 4.72 -24.60 11.02
N SER A 161 4.54 -23.67 11.97
CA SER A 161 4.70 -23.90 13.41
C SER A 161 3.49 -24.59 14.08
N THR A 162 2.35 -24.71 13.41
CA THR A 162 1.11 -25.28 13.98
C THR A 162 0.93 -26.78 13.67
N LYS A 163 1.95 -27.45 13.13
CA LYS A 163 1.96 -28.91 12.94
C LYS A 163 3.06 -29.57 13.76
N ARG A 164 2.91 -29.64 15.08
CA ARG A 164 3.59 -30.63 15.93
C ARG A 164 2.72 -31.03 17.09
#